data_AF-A0A6S6ZE95-F1
#
_entry.id   AF-A0A6S6ZE95-F1
#
_cell.length_a   1.000
_cell.length_b   1.000
_cell.length_c   1.000
_cell.angle_alpha   90.00
_cell.angle_beta   90.00
_cell.angle_gamma   90.00
#
_symmetry.space_group_name_H-M   'P 1'
#
loop_
_entity.id
_entity.type
_entity.pdbx_description
1 polymer ?
#
loop_
_entity_poly.entity_id
_entity_poly.type
_entity_poly.pdbx_seq_one_letter_code
_entity_poly.pdbx_strand_id
1 'polypeptide(L)'
;MHSYPALAQAHGIPLPALLRHLIEAGLADYGADVKAWVADWRANKLAAQPALSCIDDFEWIKADEAAETIDEWLNPAYQHGRRFLPFAQTGAGDAYCLTPLSNGGVGVALVWHDADTSKIEAVSFDVFAYEAVVRSAGDASHLIDDGFSRAEAAQCVAANLRAVAPSLPQDLRAELDGIAQLLTGSDGQADGPALVPAAAVDAALARVPAVQDAPFVVVARWECGEG
;
A
#
# COMPACT_ATOMS: atom_id res chain seq x y z
N MET A 1 -7.83 -12.07 19.39
CA MET A 1 -7.39 -12.23 18.00
C MET A 1 -8.45 -11.63 17.12
N HIS A 2 -8.16 -10.45 16.59
CA HIS A 2 -8.99 -9.71 15.67
C HIS A 2 -8.84 -10.26 14.25
N SER A 3 -9.76 -9.89 13.38
CA SER A 3 -9.66 -10.14 11.93
C SER A 3 -10.09 -8.90 11.18
N TYR A 4 -9.49 -8.66 10.01
CA TYR A 4 -9.86 -7.53 9.16
C TYR A 4 -11.35 -7.48 8.81
N PRO A 5 -12.04 -8.59 8.49
CA PRO A 5 -13.49 -8.58 8.28
C PRO A 5 -14.28 -8.10 9.50
N ALA A 6 -13.88 -8.51 10.72
CA ALA A 6 -14.54 -8.08 11.94
C ALA A 6 -14.32 -6.59 12.23
N LEU A 7 -13.09 -6.08 12.05
CA LEU A 7 -12.77 -4.66 12.20
C LEU A 7 -13.50 -3.80 11.17
N ALA A 8 -13.48 -4.21 9.90
CA ALA A 8 -14.23 -3.56 8.82
C ALA A 8 -15.72 -3.42 9.17
N GLN A 9 -16.33 -4.48 9.71
CA GLN A 9 -17.73 -4.46 10.17
C GLN A 9 -17.92 -3.52 11.37
N ALA A 10 -17.08 -3.63 12.41
CA ALA A 10 -17.18 -2.84 13.64
C ALA A 10 -17.05 -1.33 13.38
N HIS A 11 -16.15 -0.96 12.47
CA HIS A 11 -15.92 0.44 12.10
C HIS A 11 -16.74 0.90 10.90
N GLY A 12 -17.58 0.03 10.32
CA GLY A 12 -18.44 0.33 9.17
C GLY A 12 -17.66 0.88 7.97
N ILE A 13 -16.50 0.29 7.69
CA ILE A 13 -15.65 0.56 6.51
C ILE A 13 -15.62 -0.73 5.69
N PRO A 14 -16.25 -0.80 4.51
CA PRO A 14 -16.23 -2.01 3.70
C PRO A 14 -14.81 -2.38 3.27
N LEU A 15 -14.44 -3.65 3.45
CA LEU A 15 -13.14 -4.16 3.03
C LEU A 15 -13.10 -4.34 1.50
N PRO A 16 -12.21 -3.61 0.78
CA PRO A 16 -12.08 -3.70 -0.67
C PRO A 16 -11.77 -5.12 -1.15
N ALA A 17 -12.22 -5.46 -2.36
CA ALA A 17 -12.08 -6.81 -2.91
C ALA A 17 -10.61 -7.23 -3.04
N LEU A 18 -9.74 -6.36 -3.56
CA LEU A 18 -8.32 -6.64 -3.68
C LEU A 18 -7.66 -6.83 -2.31
N LEU A 19 -7.90 -5.94 -1.33
CA LEU A 19 -7.33 -6.09 0.01
C LEU A 19 -7.78 -7.41 0.66
N ARG A 20 -9.06 -7.76 0.53
CA ARG A 20 -9.59 -9.05 1.01
C ARG A 20 -8.86 -10.22 0.36
N HIS A 21 -8.67 -10.19 -0.96
CA HIS A 21 -7.94 -11.22 -1.68
C HIS A 21 -6.50 -11.37 -1.16
N LEU A 22 -5.78 -10.26 -0.97
CA LEU A 22 -4.41 -10.30 -0.45
C LEU A 22 -4.34 -10.90 0.95
N ILE A 23 -5.28 -10.56 1.83
CA ILE A 23 -5.38 -11.14 3.18
C ILE A 23 -5.68 -12.65 3.11
N GLU A 24 -6.71 -13.05 2.35
CA GLU A 24 -7.14 -14.45 2.23
C GLU A 24 -6.07 -15.33 1.55
N ALA A 25 -5.28 -14.76 0.64
CA ALA A 25 -4.16 -15.44 -0.01
C ALA A 25 -2.89 -15.48 0.84
N GLY A 26 -2.87 -14.85 2.03
CA GLY A 26 -1.67 -14.73 2.86
C GLY A 26 -0.58 -13.82 2.28
N LEU A 27 -0.96 -12.93 1.34
CA LEU A 27 -0.07 -11.97 0.69
C LEU A 27 -0.01 -10.62 1.42
N ALA A 28 -0.70 -10.48 2.55
CA ALA A 28 -0.68 -9.29 3.40
C ALA A 28 -0.14 -9.61 4.81
N ASP A 29 0.75 -10.60 4.92
CA ASP A 29 1.31 -11.08 6.18
C ASP A 29 2.76 -11.58 5.98
N TYR A 30 3.59 -11.44 7.01
CA TYR A 30 5.00 -11.88 7.01
C TYR A 30 5.18 -13.36 7.43
N GLY A 31 4.09 -14.10 7.58
CA GLY A 31 4.06 -15.48 8.04
C GLY A 31 3.98 -15.62 9.56
N ALA A 32 3.85 -16.87 10.00
CA ALA A 32 3.77 -17.23 11.42
C ALA A 32 5.12 -17.03 12.16
N ASP A 33 6.24 -17.12 11.44
CA ASP A 33 7.58 -16.89 11.98
C ASP A 33 8.27 -15.73 11.25
N VAL A 34 8.11 -14.53 11.80
CA VAL A 34 8.75 -13.32 11.26
C VAL A 34 10.27 -13.44 11.26
N LYS A 35 10.89 -14.22 12.17
CA LYS A 35 12.34 -14.42 12.16
C LYS A 35 12.78 -15.25 10.95
N ALA A 36 11.99 -16.25 10.57
CA ALA A 36 12.22 -17.01 9.35
C ALA A 36 12.05 -16.10 8.11
N TRP A 37 11.04 -15.23 8.12
CA TRP A 37 10.87 -14.25 7.05
C TRP A 37 12.07 -13.31 6.92
N VAL A 38 12.55 -12.75 8.03
CA VAL A 38 13.71 -11.86 8.08
C VAL A 38 14.98 -12.57 7.64
N ALA A 39 15.15 -13.85 7.98
CA ALA A 39 16.30 -14.64 7.55
C ALA A 39 16.36 -14.82 6.02
N ASP A 40 15.21 -14.81 5.34
CA ASP A 40 15.08 -14.97 3.88
C ASP A 40 14.45 -13.73 3.20
N TRP A 41 14.61 -12.55 3.81
CA TRP A 41 13.90 -11.32 3.42
C TRP A 41 14.06 -10.99 1.94
N ARG A 42 15.25 -11.28 1.37
CA ARG A 42 15.56 -10.99 -0.03
C ARG A 42 14.71 -11.85 -0.96
N ALA A 43 14.66 -13.17 -0.75
CA ALA A 43 13.86 -14.06 -1.57
C ALA A 43 12.36 -13.77 -1.40
N ASN A 44 11.93 -13.47 -0.18
CA ASN A 44 10.57 -13.09 0.15
C ASN A 44 10.13 -11.81 -0.58
N LYS A 45 10.94 -10.73 -0.56
CA LYS A 45 10.66 -9.51 -1.34
C LYS A 45 10.55 -9.82 -2.84
N LEU A 46 11.49 -10.59 -3.41
CA LEU A 46 11.48 -10.98 -4.84
C LEU A 46 10.27 -11.82 -5.25
N ALA A 47 9.67 -12.53 -4.31
CA ALA A 47 8.49 -13.35 -4.51
C ALA A 47 7.17 -12.60 -4.25
N ALA A 48 7.22 -11.30 -3.88
CA ALA A 48 6.07 -10.55 -3.40
C ALA A 48 5.37 -11.25 -2.21
N GLN A 49 6.16 -11.65 -1.22
CA GLN A 49 5.70 -12.22 0.04
C GLN A 49 6.20 -11.37 1.21
N PRO A 50 5.40 -10.41 1.72
CA PRO A 50 4.06 -10.07 1.28
C PRO A 50 4.03 -9.28 -0.04
N ALA A 51 2.85 -9.17 -0.65
CA ALA A 51 2.61 -8.30 -1.80
C ALA A 51 2.85 -6.83 -1.41
N LEU A 52 3.01 -5.96 -2.39
CA LEU A 52 3.46 -4.58 -2.23
C LEU A 52 4.87 -4.43 -1.61
N SER A 53 5.69 -5.49 -1.60
CA SER A 53 7.08 -5.46 -1.10
C SER A 53 8.04 -4.57 -1.91
N CYS A 54 7.60 -4.07 -3.06
CA CYS A 54 8.35 -3.15 -3.93
C CYS A 54 8.07 -1.67 -3.62
N ILE A 55 7.24 -1.37 -2.61
CA ILE A 55 6.99 0.00 -2.16
C ILE A 55 8.06 0.35 -1.12
N ASP A 56 8.58 1.57 -1.22
CA ASP A 56 9.47 2.11 -0.20
C ASP A 56 8.71 2.40 1.09
N ASP A 57 9.31 2.07 2.24
CA ASP A 57 8.77 2.36 3.58
C ASP A 57 7.30 1.93 3.80
N PHE A 58 6.95 0.70 3.36
CA PHE A 58 5.62 0.12 3.53
C PHE A 58 5.69 -1.23 4.26
N GLU A 59 4.97 -1.33 5.37
CA GLU A 59 4.90 -2.52 6.21
C GLU A 59 3.46 -2.95 6.44
N TRP A 60 3.11 -4.19 6.09
CA TRP A 60 1.80 -4.73 6.45
C TRP A 60 1.68 -4.89 7.96
N ILE A 61 0.52 -4.56 8.51
CA ILE A 61 0.23 -4.80 9.94
C ILE A 61 -0.83 -5.89 10.09
N LYS A 62 -0.80 -6.58 11.23
CA LYS A 62 -1.82 -7.60 11.55
C LYS A 62 -3.10 -6.94 12.03
N ALA A 63 -4.22 -7.69 11.99
CA ALA A 63 -5.49 -7.19 12.50
C ALA A 63 -5.45 -6.83 13.99
N ASP A 64 -4.63 -7.52 14.80
CA ASP A 64 -4.46 -7.15 16.21
C ASP A 64 -3.72 -5.79 16.35
N GLU A 65 -2.67 -5.53 15.55
CA GLU A 65 -1.97 -4.25 15.52
C GLU A 65 -2.84 -3.12 14.97
N ALA A 66 -3.68 -3.40 13.96
CA ALA A 66 -4.67 -2.45 13.46
C ALA A 66 -5.71 -2.09 14.53
N ALA A 67 -6.17 -3.07 15.31
CA ALA A 67 -7.08 -2.83 16.43
C ALA A 67 -6.44 -1.95 17.52
N GLU A 68 -5.20 -2.24 17.90
CA GLU A 68 -4.43 -1.43 18.86
C GLU A 68 -4.26 0.01 18.36
N THR A 69 -3.91 0.19 17.08
CA THR A 69 -3.78 1.50 16.44
C THR A 69 -5.09 2.30 16.48
N ILE A 70 -6.23 1.63 16.24
CA ILE A 70 -7.56 2.24 16.33
C ILE A 70 -7.89 2.62 17.77
N ASP A 71 -7.66 1.74 18.73
CA ASP A 71 -8.05 1.97 20.12
C ASP A 71 -7.22 3.08 20.76
N GLU A 72 -5.92 3.15 20.45
CA GLU A 72 -5.00 4.11 21.06
C GLU A 72 -5.11 5.52 20.50
N TRP A 73 -5.17 5.69 19.17
CA TRP A 73 -5.10 7.04 18.59
C TRP A 73 -6.00 7.29 17.39
N LEU A 74 -6.25 6.29 16.53
CA LEU A 74 -7.19 6.47 15.40
C LEU A 74 -8.65 6.26 15.80
N ASN A 75 -8.95 6.37 17.09
CA ASN A 75 -10.27 6.24 17.65
C ASN A 75 -11.15 7.40 17.15
N PRO A 76 -12.34 7.13 16.59
CA PRO A 76 -13.24 8.19 16.12
C PRO A 76 -13.63 9.20 17.21
N ALA A 77 -13.58 8.84 18.48
CA ALA A 77 -13.81 9.76 19.59
C ALA A 77 -12.75 10.87 19.68
N TYR A 78 -11.50 10.56 19.34
CA TYR A 78 -10.41 11.54 19.25
C TYR A 78 -10.40 12.23 17.89
N GLN A 79 -10.71 11.49 16.82
CA GLN A 79 -10.55 11.94 15.43
C GLN A 79 -11.79 12.65 14.87
N HIS A 80 -12.52 13.41 15.70
CA HIS A 80 -13.70 14.18 15.31
C HIS A 80 -14.76 13.37 14.54
N GLY A 81 -14.94 12.10 14.90
CA GLY A 81 -15.86 11.16 14.26
C GLY A 81 -15.36 10.55 12.95
N ARG A 82 -14.19 10.94 12.44
CA ARG A 82 -13.56 10.27 11.29
C ARG A 82 -13.16 8.85 11.70
N ARG A 83 -13.39 7.92 10.78
CA ARG A 83 -13.14 6.49 11.00
C ARG A 83 -11.98 6.05 10.13
N PHE A 84 -11.12 5.22 10.69
CA PHE A 84 -9.98 4.64 10.02
C PHE A 84 -9.97 3.12 10.23
N LEU A 85 -9.52 2.41 9.20
CA LEU A 85 -9.16 1.00 9.29
C LEU A 85 -7.72 0.87 8.78
N PRO A 86 -6.72 0.89 9.68
CA PRO A 86 -5.31 0.69 9.35
C PRO A 86 -5.11 -0.67 8.69
N PHE A 87 -4.22 -0.74 7.70
CA PHE A 87 -3.84 -2.00 7.05
C PHE A 87 -2.33 -2.14 6.83
N ALA A 88 -1.60 -1.03 6.90
CA ALA A 88 -0.14 -1.00 6.84
C ALA A 88 0.37 0.23 7.59
N GLN A 89 1.68 0.32 7.76
CA GLN A 89 2.35 1.46 8.34
C GLN A 89 3.68 1.76 7.62
N THR A 90 4.22 2.95 7.86
CA THR A 90 5.63 3.26 7.59
C THR A 90 6.52 2.77 8.72
N GLY A 91 7.82 2.67 8.51
CA GLY A 91 8.80 2.38 9.56
C GLY A 91 8.86 3.47 10.65
N ALA A 92 8.33 4.66 10.38
CA ALA A 92 8.14 5.72 11.37
C ALA A 92 6.84 5.58 12.18
N GLY A 93 5.94 4.66 11.80
CA GLY A 93 4.67 4.41 12.50
C GLY A 93 3.49 5.23 11.98
N ASP A 94 3.58 5.85 10.81
CA ASP A 94 2.44 6.49 10.14
C ASP A 94 1.53 5.42 9.55
N ALA A 95 0.21 5.59 9.69
CA ALA A 95 -0.73 4.53 9.38
C ALA A 95 -1.35 4.69 7.99
N TYR A 96 -1.16 3.70 7.12
CA TYR A 96 -1.97 3.55 5.92
C TYR A 96 -3.34 3.01 6.30
N CYS A 97 -4.38 3.80 6.02
CA CYS A 97 -5.74 3.53 6.47
C CYS A 97 -6.73 3.53 5.32
N LEU A 98 -7.69 2.61 5.36
CA LEU A 98 -8.97 2.81 4.67
C LEU A 98 -9.80 3.84 5.45
N THR A 99 -10.42 4.77 4.75
CA THR A 99 -11.28 5.79 5.38
C THR A 99 -12.40 6.25 4.44
N PRO A 100 -13.58 6.62 4.98
CA PRO A 100 -14.66 7.17 4.15
C PRO A 100 -14.24 8.46 3.44
N LEU A 101 -14.62 8.55 2.16
CA LEU A 101 -14.50 9.76 1.35
C LEU A 101 -15.76 10.62 1.48
N SER A 102 -15.63 11.91 1.16
CA SER A 102 -16.74 12.86 1.13
C SER A 102 -17.89 12.46 0.18
N ASN A 103 -17.58 11.71 -0.89
CA ASN A 103 -18.56 11.20 -1.85
C ASN A 103 -19.25 9.89 -1.40
N GLY A 104 -18.97 9.40 -0.18
CA GLY A 104 -19.51 8.14 0.35
C GLY A 104 -18.73 6.89 -0.05
N GLY A 105 -17.67 7.01 -0.86
CA GLY A 105 -16.74 5.92 -1.15
C GLY A 105 -15.76 5.63 0.00
N VAL A 106 -14.82 4.72 -0.24
CA VAL A 106 -13.71 4.43 0.69
C VAL A 106 -12.40 4.59 -0.07
N GLY A 107 -11.54 5.47 0.43
CA GLY A 107 -10.20 5.71 -0.10
C GLY A 107 -9.12 5.19 0.83
N VAL A 108 -7.87 5.43 0.44
CA VAL A 108 -6.67 5.18 1.22
C VAL A 108 -6.09 6.52 1.66
N ALA A 109 -5.78 6.65 2.95
CA ALA A 109 -5.04 7.78 3.52
C ALA A 109 -3.72 7.28 4.10
N LEU A 110 -2.68 8.11 4.03
CA LEU A 110 -1.53 8.00 4.93
C LEU A 110 -1.76 8.98 6.07
N VAL A 111 -1.93 8.43 7.28
CA VAL A 111 -2.23 9.19 8.49
C VAL A 111 -0.94 9.37 9.29
N TRP A 112 -0.47 10.61 9.33
CA TRP A 112 0.76 10.99 10.02
C TRP A 112 0.53 11.01 11.52
N HIS A 113 1.42 10.37 12.28
CA HIS A 113 1.27 10.31 13.73
C HIS A 113 1.70 11.60 14.44
N ASP A 114 2.49 12.42 13.75
CA ASP A 114 3.13 13.61 14.29
C ASP A 114 2.86 14.93 13.55
N ALA A 115 1.94 14.90 12.56
CA ALA A 115 1.54 16.08 11.81
C ALA A 115 0.07 16.45 12.03
N ASP A 116 -0.21 17.75 12.08
CA ASP A 116 -1.56 18.29 12.29
C ASP A 116 -2.56 17.89 11.20
N THR A 117 -2.07 17.55 10.01
CA THR A 117 -2.92 17.23 8.86
C THR A 117 -2.42 16.01 8.08
N SER A 118 -3.37 15.20 7.63
CA SER A 118 -3.16 14.07 6.74
C SER A 118 -4.00 14.22 5.47
N LYS A 119 -3.76 13.39 4.46
CA LYS A 119 -4.46 13.45 3.17
C LYS A 119 -4.88 12.09 2.68
N ILE A 120 -5.88 12.08 1.80
CA ILE A 120 -6.22 10.90 1.00
C ILE A 120 -5.15 10.76 -0.08
N GLU A 121 -4.50 9.59 -0.15
CA GLU A 121 -3.50 9.24 -1.16
C GLU A 121 -4.17 8.68 -2.42
N ALA A 122 -5.23 7.89 -2.25
CA ALA A 122 -5.94 7.28 -3.38
C ALA A 122 -7.44 7.18 -3.12
N VAL A 123 -8.24 7.28 -4.18
CA VAL A 123 -9.71 7.21 -4.08
C VAL A 123 -10.26 5.81 -3.81
N SER A 124 -9.41 4.78 -3.87
CA SER A 124 -9.73 3.39 -3.53
C SER A 124 -8.46 2.60 -3.27
N PHE A 125 -8.58 1.44 -2.64
CA PHE A 125 -7.45 0.52 -2.44
C PHE A 125 -6.90 -0.03 -3.76
N ASP A 126 -7.77 -0.27 -4.75
CA ASP A 126 -7.38 -0.74 -6.08
C ASP A 126 -6.49 0.29 -6.78
N VAL A 127 -6.86 1.57 -6.70
CA VAL A 127 -6.05 2.69 -7.22
C VAL A 127 -4.73 2.81 -6.45
N PHE A 128 -4.76 2.73 -5.12
CA PHE A 128 -3.54 2.75 -4.31
C PHE A 128 -2.54 1.66 -4.73
N ALA A 129 -2.99 0.41 -4.78
CA ALA A 129 -2.14 -0.73 -5.14
C ALA A 129 -1.61 -0.61 -6.58
N TYR A 130 -2.45 -0.15 -7.51
CA TYR A 130 -2.06 0.11 -8.90
C TYR A 130 -1.00 1.21 -9.01
N GLU A 131 -1.23 2.38 -8.42
CA GLU A 131 -0.29 3.50 -8.46
C GLU A 131 1.03 3.13 -7.82
N ALA A 132 0.99 2.41 -6.70
CA ALA A 132 2.17 1.95 -5.99
C ALA A 132 3.09 1.10 -6.87
N VAL A 133 2.56 0.03 -7.49
CA VAL A 133 3.38 -0.85 -8.34
C VAL A 133 3.85 -0.17 -9.63
N VAL A 134 3.05 0.75 -10.18
CA VAL A 134 3.44 1.55 -11.36
C VAL A 134 4.56 2.52 -11.01
N ARG A 135 4.50 3.19 -9.84
CA ARG A 135 5.56 4.07 -9.35
C ARG A 135 6.85 3.30 -9.06
N SER A 136 6.77 2.12 -8.45
CA SER A 136 7.93 1.24 -8.25
C SER A 136 8.59 0.80 -9.57
N ALA A 137 7.83 0.69 -10.66
CA ALA A 137 8.41 0.44 -11.99
C ALA A 137 9.13 1.68 -12.55
N GLY A 138 8.65 2.89 -12.22
CA GLY A 138 9.25 4.16 -12.64
C GLY A 138 10.49 4.53 -11.84
N ASP A 139 10.57 4.12 -10.57
CA ASP A 139 11.70 4.39 -9.68
C ASP A 139 11.89 3.24 -8.68
N ALA A 140 12.95 2.46 -8.89
CA ALA A 140 13.36 1.37 -8.01
C ALA A 140 14.65 1.71 -7.23
N SER A 141 14.93 3.00 -6.99
CA SER A 141 16.10 3.45 -6.24
C SER A 141 16.22 2.78 -4.88
N HIS A 142 15.17 2.76 -4.07
CA HIS A 142 15.19 2.11 -2.76
C HIS A 142 15.53 0.61 -2.82
N LEU A 143 15.08 -0.12 -3.86
CA LEU A 143 15.48 -1.53 -4.05
C LEU A 143 16.96 -1.65 -4.38
N ILE A 144 17.49 -0.75 -5.20
CA ILE A 144 18.92 -0.73 -5.52
C ILE A 144 19.75 -0.37 -4.28
N ASP A 145 19.27 0.57 -3.46
CA ASP A 145 19.88 0.96 -2.19
C ASP A 145 19.84 -0.18 -1.15
N ASP A 146 18.78 -1.00 -1.16
CA ASP A 146 18.66 -2.28 -0.44
C ASP A 146 19.63 -3.37 -0.98
N GLY A 147 20.38 -3.07 -2.03
CA GLY A 147 21.37 -3.96 -2.63
C GLY A 147 20.80 -4.96 -3.63
N PHE A 148 19.60 -4.73 -4.19
CA PHE A 148 19.12 -5.49 -5.34
C PHE A 148 19.83 -5.06 -6.62
N SER A 149 20.18 -6.03 -7.47
CA SER A 149 20.53 -5.72 -8.85
C SER A 149 19.30 -5.18 -9.59
N ARG A 150 19.50 -4.45 -10.70
CA ARG A 150 18.40 -3.98 -11.53
C ARG A 150 17.47 -5.10 -11.99
N ALA A 151 18.02 -6.27 -12.32
CA ALA A 151 17.25 -7.45 -12.72
C ALA A 151 16.38 -7.98 -11.58
N GLU A 152 16.93 -8.03 -10.36
CA GLU A 152 16.18 -8.40 -9.16
C GLU A 152 15.10 -7.35 -8.81
N ALA A 153 15.40 -6.06 -8.96
CA ALA A 153 14.40 -4.99 -8.78
C ALA A 153 13.24 -5.14 -9.79
N ALA A 154 13.54 -5.39 -11.07
CA ALA A 154 12.54 -5.71 -12.08
C ALA A 154 11.73 -6.97 -11.75
N GLN A 155 12.38 -8.02 -11.24
CA GLN A 155 11.71 -9.23 -10.76
C GLN A 155 10.76 -8.92 -9.59
N CYS A 156 11.20 -8.14 -8.61
CA CYS A 156 10.40 -7.73 -7.45
C CYS A 156 9.14 -6.98 -7.90
N VAL A 157 9.30 -5.96 -8.74
CA VAL A 157 8.17 -5.18 -9.28
C VAL A 157 7.24 -6.08 -10.10
N ALA A 158 7.78 -6.95 -10.96
CA ALA A 158 6.97 -7.88 -11.76
C ALA A 158 6.19 -8.89 -10.90
N ALA A 159 6.74 -9.32 -9.76
CA ALA A 159 6.03 -10.19 -8.82
C ALA A 159 4.85 -9.46 -8.17
N ASN A 160 5.05 -8.19 -7.79
CA ASN A 160 4.01 -7.36 -7.19
C ASN A 160 2.90 -6.99 -8.19
N LEU A 161 3.25 -6.69 -9.45
CA LEU A 161 2.27 -6.52 -10.54
C LEU A 161 1.36 -7.75 -10.67
N ARG A 162 1.94 -8.95 -10.64
CA ARG A 162 1.20 -10.22 -10.71
C ARG A 162 0.32 -10.46 -9.49
N ALA A 163 0.75 -10.04 -8.31
CA ALA A 163 -0.01 -10.19 -7.07
C ALA A 163 -1.27 -9.31 -7.04
N VAL A 164 -1.20 -8.09 -7.57
CA VAL A 164 -2.33 -7.13 -7.53
C VAL A 164 -3.28 -7.26 -8.72
N ALA A 165 -2.80 -7.69 -9.89
CA ALA A 165 -3.58 -7.74 -11.13
C ALA A 165 -4.92 -8.53 -11.07
N PRO A 166 -5.07 -9.67 -10.36
CA PRO A 166 -6.27 -10.51 -10.45
C PRO A 166 -7.56 -9.84 -10.00
N SER A 167 -7.49 -8.86 -9.10
CA SER A 167 -8.67 -8.20 -8.53
C SER A 167 -8.85 -6.76 -9.04
N LEU A 168 -7.97 -6.27 -9.90
CA LEU A 168 -8.08 -4.92 -10.47
C LEU A 168 -9.12 -4.86 -11.59
N PRO A 169 -9.75 -3.69 -11.79
CA PRO A 169 -10.52 -3.38 -13.00
C PRO A 169 -9.75 -3.69 -14.29
N GLN A 170 -10.47 -4.09 -15.33
CA GLN A 170 -9.88 -4.57 -16.60
C GLN A 170 -8.98 -3.53 -17.28
N ASP A 171 -9.35 -2.26 -17.22
CA ASP A 171 -8.60 -1.13 -17.76
C ASP A 171 -7.26 -0.94 -17.03
N LEU A 172 -7.27 -0.93 -15.70
CA LEU A 172 -6.03 -0.85 -14.91
C LEU A 172 -5.15 -2.08 -15.12
N ARG A 173 -5.75 -3.26 -15.20
CA ARG A 173 -5.01 -4.50 -15.49
C ARG A 173 -4.32 -4.45 -16.86
N ALA A 174 -4.97 -3.88 -17.88
CA ALA A 174 -4.36 -3.76 -19.21
C ALA A 174 -3.13 -2.85 -19.20
N GLU A 175 -3.13 -1.77 -18.41
CA GLU A 175 -1.95 -0.92 -18.23
C GLU A 175 -0.83 -1.68 -17.47
N LEU A 176 -1.17 -2.46 -16.43
CA LEU A 176 -0.18 -3.30 -15.73
C LEU A 176 0.45 -4.35 -16.66
N ASP A 177 -0.33 -4.95 -17.57
CA ASP A 177 0.17 -5.88 -18.57
C ASP A 177 1.18 -5.19 -19.51
N GLY A 178 0.94 -3.92 -19.87
CA GLY A 178 1.87 -3.10 -20.65
C GLY A 178 3.17 -2.80 -19.91
N ILE A 179 3.10 -2.42 -18.64
CA ILE A 179 4.27 -2.23 -17.77
C ILE A 179 5.06 -3.53 -17.62
N ALA A 180 4.38 -4.66 -17.40
CA ALA A 180 5.01 -5.97 -17.28
C ALA A 180 5.78 -6.38 -18.56
N GLN A 181 5.23 -6.08 -19.74
CA GLN A 181 5.94 -6.33 -21.01
C GLN A 181 7.22 -5.49 -21.11
N LEU A 182 7.18 -4.22 -20.72
CA LEU A 182 8.35 -3.34 -20.73
C LEU A 182 9.45 -3.83 -19.78
N LEU A 183 9.09 -4.32 -18.59
CA LEU A 183 10.04 -4.91 -17.64
C LEU A 183 10.80 -6.10 -18.26
N THR A 184 10.14 -6.94 -19.06
CA THR A 184 10.78 -8.09 -19.74
C THR A 184 11.61 -7.70 -20.97
N GLY A 185 11.29 -6.58 -21.62
CA GLY A 185 11.98 -6.09 -22.82
C GLY A 185 13.15 -5.16 -22.53
N SER A 186 13.52 -4.97 -21.26
CA SER A 186 14.50 -3.98 -20.79
C SER A 186 15.97 -4.36 -21.00
N ASP A 187 16.25 -5.43 -21.75
CA ASP A 187 17.63 -5.85 -22.07
C ASP A 187 18.32 -4.75 -22.89
N GLY A 188 19.08 -3.88 -22.21
CA GLY A 188 19.86 -2.79 -22.80
C GLY A 188 19.47 -1.35 -22.40
N GLN A 189 18.60 -1.16 -21.41
CA GLN A 189 18.33 0.19 -20.86
C GLN A 189 19.53 0.76 -20.07
N ALA A 190 19.63 2.10 -20.07
CA ALA A 190 20.68 2.85 -19.37
C ALA A 190 20.73 2.53 -17.86
N ASP A 191 21.93 2.58 -17.29
CA ASP A 191 22.14 2.47 -15.84
C ASP A 191 21.26 3.49 -15.11
N GLY A 192 20.47 3.03 -14.13
CA GLY A 192 19.60 3.90 -13.33
C GLY A 192 18.44 3.17 -12.64
N PRO A 193 17.75 3.87 -11.72
CA PRO A 193 16.67 3.29 -10.92
C PRO A 193 15.35 3.09 -11.68
N ALA A 194 15.16 3.76 -12.82
CA ALA A 194 13.98 3.58 -13.64
C ALA A 194 14.01 2.23 -14.36
N LEU A 195 12.99 1.40 -14.13
CA LEU A 195 12.85 0.08 -14.75
C LEU A 195 12.09 0.13 -16.07
N VAL A 196 11.22 1.13 -16.25
CA VAL A 196 10.48 1.41 -17.48
C VAL A 196 10.56 2.90 -17.84
N PRO A 197 10.28 3.30 -19.10
CA PRO A 197 10.30 4.71 -19.48
C PRO A 197 9.28 5.55 -18.71
N ALA A 198 9.66 6.77 -18.31
CA ALA A 198 8.78 7.70 -17.60
C ALA A 198 7.45 7.96 -18.33
N ALA A 199 7.48 8.05 -19.68
CA ALA A 199 6.26 8.23 -20.47
C ALA A 199 5.25 7.08 -20.31
N ALA A 200 5.70 5.85 -20.07
CA ALA A 200 4.81 4.72 -19.79
C ALA A 200 4.19 4.82 -18.40
N VAL A 201 4.97 5.24 -17.40
CA VAL A 201 4.50 5.52 -16.04
C VAL A 201 3.46 6.63 -16.05
N ASP A 202 3.76 7.76 -16.70
CA ASP A 202 2.86 8.90 -16.80
C ASP A 202 1.54 8.54 -17.49
N ALA A 203 1.61 7.76 -18.58
CA ALA A 203 0.41 7.29 -19.28
C ALA A 203 -0.43 6.35 -18.42
N ALA A 204 0.20 5.44 -17.68
CA ALA A 204 -0.47 4.53 -16.76
C ALA A 204 -1.12 5.29 -15.59
N LEU A 205 -0.42 6.24 -14.97
CA LEU A 205 -0.94 7.04 -13.86
C LEU A 205 -2.06 8.01 -14.30
N ALA A 206 -2.04 8.49 -15.55
CA ALA A 206 -3.10 9.35 -16.09
C ALA A 206 -4.48 8.64 -16.20
N ARG A 207 -4.54 7.31 -16.01
CA ARG A 207 -5.80 6.54 -15.97
C ARG A 207 -6.54 6.66 -14.65
N VAL A 208 -5.84 6.97 -13.57
CA VAL A 208 -6.47 6.97 -12.25
C VAL A 208 -7.18 8.31 -11.98
N PRO A 209 -8.35 8.28 -11.34
CA PRO A 209 -9.03 9.51 -10.94
C PRO A 209 -8.24 10.23 -9.85
N ALA A 210 -8.13 11.55 -9.98
CA ALA A 210 -7.52 12.39 -8.96
C ALA A 210 -8.37 12.46 -7.68
N VAL A 211 -7.72 12.42 -6.53
CA VAL A 211 -8.33 12.67 -5.22
C VAL A 211 -8.92 14.08 -5.18
N GLN A 212 -10.19 14.18 -4.78
CA GLN A 212 -10.91 15.46 -4.64
C GLN A 212 -11.09 15.89 -3.18
N ASP A 213 -10.90 14.97 -2.23
CA ASP A 213 -11.01 15.25 -0.80
C ASP A 213 -9.86 16.17 -0.34
N ALA A 214 -10.22 17.20 0.42
CA ALA A 214 -9.23 18.09 1.03
C ALA A 214 -8.43 17.35 2.12
N PRO A 215 -7.21 17.81 2.44
CA PRO A 215 -6.51 17.39 3.65
C PRO A 215 -7.40 17.55 4.89
N PHE A 216 -7.22 16.68 5.87
CA PHE A 216 -8.01 16.64 7.08
C PHE A 216 -7.12 16.66 8.32
N VAL A 217 -7.64 17.23 9.40
CA VAL A 217 -6.94 17.29 10.69
C VAL A 217 -7.00 15.92 11.36
N VAL A 218 -5.91 15.57 12.04
CA VAL A 218 -5.79 14.37 12.86
C VAL A 218 -5.26 14.82 14.23
N VAL A 219 -5.84 14.31 15.31
CA VAL A 219 -5.30 14.49 16.65
C VAL A 219 -4.07 13.60 16.77
N ALA A 220 -2.93 14.20 17.12
CA ALA A 220 -1.67 13.47 17.21
C ALA A 220 -1.74 12.38 18.28
N ARG A 221 -0.98 11.30 18.11
CA ARG A 221 -1.07 10.12 18.97
C ARG A 221 -0.84 10.44 20.45
N TRP A 222 0.08 11.35 20.77
CA TRP A 222 0.41 11.72 22.15
C TRP A 222 -0.64 12.62 22.82
N GLU A 223 -1.59 13.20 22.07
CA GLU A 223 -2.68 14.02 22.60
C GLU A 223 -3.94 13.18 22.88
N CYS A 224 -3.97 11.94 22.40
CA CYS A 224 -5.09 11.03 22.59
C CYS A 224 -5.17 10.58 24.06
N GLY A 225 -6.33 10.76 24.68
CA GLY A 225 -6.55 10.39 26.08
C GLY A 225 -6.12 11.44 27.13
N GLU A 226 -5.64 12.63 26.71
CA GLU A 226 -5.32 13.74 27.62
C GLU A 226 -6.56 14.56 28.09
N GLY A 227 -7.76 13.97 28.09
CA GLY A 227 -9.04 14.64 28.37
C GLY A 227 -9.95 13.93 29.35
#